data_AF-A0A967JZA1-F1
#
_entry.id   AF-A0A967JZA1-F1
#
_cell.length_a   1.000
_cell.length_b   1.000
_cell.length_c   1.000
_cell.angle_alpha   90.00
_cell.angle_beta   90.00
_cell.angle_gamma   90.00
#
_symmetry.space_group_name_H-M   'P 1'
#
loop_
_entity.id
_entity.type
_entity.pdbx_description
1 polymer ?
#
loop_
_entity_poly.entity_id
_entity_poly.type
_entity_poly.pdbx_seq_one_letter_code
_entity_poly.pdbx_strand_id
1 'polypeptide(L)'
;RMMAGALAAAGIPAVLDGSPGLRARPMDRLADPLRAMGVPIETAARGRAPLTLGARPGERPLHARAYTLPVPSAQVKTALLLAG
;
A
#
# COMPACT_ATOMS: atom_id res chain seq x y z
N ARG A 1 -3.43 5.73 4.21
CA ARG A 1 -2.62 4.51 4.43
C ARG A 1 -3.51 3.27 4.62
N MET A 2 -4.45 3.24 5.58
CA MET A 2 -5.38 2.09 5.70
C MET A 2 -6.20 1.81 4.44
N MET A 3 -6.79 2.84 3.81
CA MET A 3 -7.53 2.67 2.54
C MET A 3 -6.66 2.06 1.41
N ALA A 4 -5.38 2.42 1.32
CA ALA A 4 -4.47 1.83 0.33
C ALA A 4 -4.27 0.33 0.58
N GLY A 5 -4.15 -0.10 1.84
CA GLY A 5 -4.08 -1.52 2.19
C GLY A 5 -5.38 -2.26 1.85
N ALA A 6 -6.54 -1.70 2.17
CA ALA A 6 -7.83 -2.31 1.87
C ALA A 6 -8.12 -2.43 0.36
N LEU A 7 -7.81 -1.38 -0.41
CA LEU A 7 -7.97 -1.40 -1.88
C LEU A 7 -6.98 -2.36 -2.54
N ALA A 8 -5.74 -2.40 -2.02
CA ALA A 8 -4.76 -3.40 -2.43
C ALA A 8 -5.23 -4.82 -2.11
N ALA A 9 -5.82 -5.06 -0.93
CA ALA A 9 -6.41 -6.35 -0.56
C ALA A 9 -7.49 -6.77 -1.57
N ALA A 10 -8.44 -5.86 -1.82
CA ALA A 10 -9.57 -6.05 -2.71
C ALA A 10 -9.19 -6.11 -4.20
N GLY A 11 -7.95 -5.77 -4.58
CA GLY A 11 -7.49 -5.75 -5.96
C GLY A 11 -8.13 -4.63 -6.81
N ILE A 12 -8.70 -3.62 -6.16
CA ILE A 12 -9.44 -2.54 -6.82
C ILE A 12 -8.44 -1.48 -7.31
N PRO A 13 -8.43 -1.15 -8.62
CA PRO A 13 -7.60 -0.07 -9.13
C PRO A 13 -8.07 1.27 -8.57
N ALA A 14 -7.15 2.09 -8.07
CA ALA A 14 -7.48 3.38 -7.47
C ALA A 14 -6.28 4.32 -7.44
N VAL A 15 -6.54 5.63 -7.51
CA VAL A 15 -5.55 6.66 -7.26
C VAL A 15 -5.85 7.32 -5.92
N LEU A 16 -4.90 7.23 -5.00
CA LEU A 16 -4.99 7.83 -3.68
C LEU A 16 -4.04 9.03 -3.61
N ASP A 17 -4.58 10.22 -3.89
CA ASP A 17 -3.91 11.48 -3.58
C ASP A 17 -4.33 11.99 -2.20
N GLY A 18 -3.74 13.08 -1.74
CA GLY A 18 -4.15 13.74 -0.52
C GLY A 18 -3.76 15.20 -0.44
N SER A 19 -4.10 15.82 0.68
CA SER A 19 -3.75 17.21 0.97
C SER A 19 -2.23 17.44 0.92
N PRO A 20 -1.75 18.69 0.79
CA PRO A 20 -0.31 19.00 0.72
C PRO A 20 0.52 18.38 1.86
N GLY A 21 -0.05 18.33 3.08
CA GLY A 21 0.58 17.66 4.22
C GLY A 21 0.67 16.13 4.06
N LEU A 22 -0.28 15.50 3.37
CA LEU A 22 -0.23 14.08 3.03
C LEU A 22 0.80 13.79 1.93
N ARG A 23 0.89 14.67 0.93
CA ARG A 23 1.91 14.62 -0.14
C ARG A 23 3.33 14.77 0.39
N ALA A 24 3.54 15.47 1.51
CA ALA A 24 4.86 15.55 2.14
C ALA A 24 5.28 14.24 2.85
N ARG A 25 4.33 13.35 3.17
CA ARG A 25 4.60 12.14 3.95
C ARG A 25 5.17 11.03 3.06
N PRO A 26 6.27 10.37 3.46
CA PRO A 26 6.77 9.21 2.76
C PRO A 26 5.77 8.04 2.87
N MET A 27 5.34 7.52 1.74
CA MET A 27 4.38 6.43 1.57
C MET A 27 5.04 5.08 1.24
N ASP A 28 6.36 5.05 0.98
CA ASP A 28 7.16 3.82 0.75
C ASP A 28 6.99 2.78 1.84
N ARG A 29 6.85 3.22 3.09
CA ARG A 29 6.59 2.36 4.26
C ARG A 29 5.39 1.43 4.10
N LEU A 30 4.45 1.80 3.23
CA LEU A 30 3.29 1.01 2.85
C LEU A 30 3.41 0.46 1.43
N ALA A 31 3.95 1.24 0.49
CA ALA A 31 4.07 0.81 -0.90
C ALA A 31 5.05 -0.35 -1.07
N ASP A 32 6.19 -0.34 -0.37
CA ASP A 32 7.21 -1.38 -0.47
C ASP A 32 6.72 -2.77 -0.03
N PRO A 33 6.07 -2.95 1.14
CA PRO A 33 5.52 -4.25 1.49
C PRO A 33 4.42 -4.69 0.52
N LEU A 34 3.55 -3.78 0.09
CA LEU A 34 2.48 -4.11 -0.87
C LEU A 34 3.06 -4.55 -2.22
N ARG A 35 4.10 -3.87 -2.73
CA ARG A 35 4.87 -4.31 -3.92
C ARG A 35 5.45 -5.70 -3.72
N ALA A 36 6.07 -5.94 -2.56
CA ALA A 36 6.65 -7.23 -2.21
C ALA A 36 5.60 -8.36 -2.09
N MET A 37 4.35 -8.02 -1.76
CA MET A 37 3.20 -8.95 -1.76
C MET A 37 2.60 -9.16 -3.16
N GLY A 38 3.11 -8.47 -4.19
CA GLY A 38 2.63 -8.57 -5.58
C GLY A 38 1.52 -7.59 -5.94
N VAL A 39 1.28 -6.55 -5.13
CA VAL A 39 0.37 -5.47 -5.48
C VAL A 39 1.04 -4.56 -6.51
N PRO A 40 0.42 -4.32 -7.68
CA PRO A 40 0.89 -3.31 -8.61
C PRO A 40 0.60 -1.92 -8.01
N ILE A 41 1.57 -1.34 -7.31
CA ILE A 41 1.45 -0.02 -6.69
C ILE A 41 2.61 0.89 -7.05
N GLU A 42 2.29 2.08 -7.55
CA GLU A 42 3.24 3.15 -7.85
C GLU A 42 3.07 4.32 -6.88
N THR A 43 4.18 5.01 -6.64
CA THR A 43 4.28 6.20 -5.77
C THR A 43 4.77 7.36 -6.60
N ALA A 44 4.34 8.58 -6.27
CA ALA A 44 4.94 9.78 -6.81
C ALA A 44 6.41 9.96 -6.37
N ALA A 45 7.09 10.94 -6.96
CA ALA A 45 8.50 11.24 -6.72
C ALA A 45 8.86 11.27 -5.21
N ARG A 46 10.01 10.67 -4.87
CA ARG A 46 10.48 10.48 -3.49
C ARG A 46 9.54 9.62 -2.63
N GLY A 47 8.78 8.72 -3.25
CA GLY A 47 7.99 7.74 -2.53
C GLY A 47 6.78 8.32 -1.80
N ARG A 48 6.16 9.35 -2.40
CA ARG A 48 5.08 10.14 -1.78
C ARG A 48 3.74 9.87 -2.44
N ALA A 49 2.67 10.43 -1.87
CA ALA A 49 1.39 10.52 -2.58
C ALA A 49 1.52 11.46 -3.81
N PRO A 50 0.73 11.27 -4.87
CA PRO A 50 -0.30 10.22 -5.04
C PRO A 50 0.25 8.79 -5.16
N LEU A 51 -0.55 7.84 -4.69
CA LEU A 51 -0.35 6.41 -4.88
C LEU A 51 -1.29 5.91 -5.97
N THR A 52 -0.76 5.15 -6.91
CA THR A 52 -1.55 4.52 -7.98
C THR A 52 -1.57 3.02 -7.75
N LEU A 53 -2.74 2.46 -7.47
CA LEU A 53 -3.00 1.02 -7.36
C LEU A 53 -3.54 0.53 -8.70
N GLY A 54 -2.86 -0.45 -9.29
CA GLY A 54 -3.32 -1.15 -10.49
C GLY A 54 -4.35 -2.23 -10.16
N ALA A 55 -5.08 -2.67 -11.19
CA ALA A 55 -6.00 -3.78 -11.06
C ALA A 55 -5.23 -5.08 -10.80
N ARG A 56 -5.70 -5.89 -9.86
CA ARG A 56 -5.18 -7.25 -9.65
C ARG A 56 -6.30 -8.26 -9.96
N PRO A 57 -6.09 -9.17 -10.93
CA PRO A 57 -7.04 -10.26 -11.18
C PRO A 57 -7.23 -11.11 -9.92
N GLY A 58 -8.46 -11.58 -9.66
CA GLY A 58 -8.78 -12.42 -8.49
C GLY A 58 -7.96 -13.72 -8.41
N GLU A 59 -7.38 -14.15 -9.53
CA GLU A 59 -6.53 -15.33 -9.65
C GLU A 59 -5.08 -15.11 -9.16
N ARG A 60 -4.68 -13.87 -8.86
CA ARG A 60 -3.41 -13.56 -8.19
C ARG A 60 -3.67 -13.29 -6.71
N PRO A 61 -3.62 -14.31 -5.84
CA PRO A 61 -3.69 -14.09 -4.40
C PRO A 61 -2.50 -13.23 -3.93
N LEU A 62 -2.70 -12.46 -2.87
CA LEU A 62 -1.59 -11.75 -2.25
C LEU A 62 -0.62 -12.75 -1.65
N HIS A 63 0.67 -12.57 -1.93
CA HIS A 63 1.67 -13.40 -1.29
C HIS A 63 1.79 -12.98 0.17
N ALA A 64 1.22 -13.78 1.07
CA ALA A 64 1.41 -13.63 2.51
C ALA A 64 2.91 -13.73 2.82
N ARG A 65 3.53 -12.59 3.15
CA ARG A 65 4.93 -12.52 3.56
C ARG A 65 5.00 -11.99 4.99
N ALA A 66 5.87 -12.59 5.80
CA ALA A 66 6.25 -12.05 7.08
C ALA A 66 7.00 -10.72 6.84
N TYR A 67 6.29 -9.59 6.98
CA TYR A 67 6.88 -8.26 6.84
C TYR A 67 7.17 -7.69 8.22
N THR A 68 8.43 -7.71 8.61
CA THR A 68 8.90 -7.08 9.84
C THR A 68 8.88 -5.57 9.65
N LEU A 69 7.93 -4.89 10.31
CA LEU A 69 7.85 -3.44 10.32
C LEU A 69 9.12 -2.87 10.97
N PRO A 70 9.95 -2.08 10.26
CA PRO A 70 11.18 -1.52 10.83
C PRO A 70 10.92 -0.46 11.91
N VAL A 71 9.68 0.00 12.05
CA VAL A 71 9.23 0.93 13.11
C VAL A 71 7.79 0.54 13.52
N PRO A 72 7.45 0.48 14.81
CA PRO A 72 6.09 0.15 15.25
C PRO A 72 5.09 1.21 14.76
N SER A 73 4.37 0.90 13.69
CA SER A 73 3.30 1.74 13.16
C SER A 73 2.01 0.94 13.10
N ALA A 74 1.11 1.19 14.05
CA ALA A 74 -0.18 0.50 14.15
C ALA A 74 -0.98 0.56 12.84
N GLN A 75 -0.95 1.71 12.16
CA GLN A 75 -1.67 1.93 10.89
C GLN A 75 -1.15 1.06 9.74
N VAL A 76 0.15 0.75 9.71
CA VAL A 76 0.73 -0.12 8.67
C VAL A 76 0.49 -1.58 9.03
N LYS A 77 0.58 -1.95 10.31
CA LYS A 77 0.24 -3.29 10.80
C LYS A 77 -1.21 -3.66 10.47
N THR A 78 -2.17 -2.78 10.75
CA THR A 78 -3.59 -3.05 10.45
C THR A 78 -3.85 -3.09 8.94
N ALA A 79 -3.21 -2.23 8.15
CA ALA A 79 -3.34 -2.25 6.69
C ALA A 79 -2.81 -3.56 6.07
N LEU A 80 -1.71 -4.11 6.60
CA LEU A 80 -1.15 -5.40 6.18
C LEU A 80 -2.00 -6.58 6.64
N LEU A 81 -2.52 -6.55 7.87
CA LEU A 81 -3.44 -7.58 8.37
C LEU A 81 -4.75 -7.65 7.59
N LEU A 82 -5.25 -6.52 7.10
CA LEU A 82 -6.44 -6.47 6.24
C LEU A 82 -6.14 -6.87 4.78
N ALA A 83 -4.87 -6.87 4.38
CA ALA A 83 -4.41 -7.30 3.05
C ALA A 83 -3.95 -8.75 3.01
N GLY A 84 -3.83 -9.41 4.17
CA GLY A 84 -3.55 -10.84 4.29
C GLY A 84 -4.83 -11.65 4.25
#